data_AF-Q2F1L3-F1
#
_entry.id   AF-Q2F1L3-F1
#
_cell.length_a   1.000
_cell.length_b   1.000
_cell.length_c   1.000
_cell.angle_alpha   90.00
_cell.angle_beta   90.00
_cell.angle_gamma   90.00
#
_symmetry.space_group_name_H-M   'P 1'
#
loop_
_entity.id
_entity.type
_entity.pdbx_description
1 polymer ?
#
loop_
_entity_poly.entity_id
_entity_poly.type
_entity_poly.pdbx_seq_one_letter_code
_entity_poly.pdbx_strand_id
1 'polypeptide(L)'
;SFIGTWKDDIRIDQDAVNKYVENDAGYPANAGAFRGSRDWGPFDLEKEVLSLCPTKCMMFKDKKLFIDNPNCTRCMHCINVMPRALKIGKETGCPMLIGAEAPTLDGAQMGTLLVPFIEVNPDNDYEAVVDVIEPIWDWWMEEGKNRERVGELIMRQGFQTLLEVTGLKALPQMVHYPRTNPYISWKEDEVEGGWERDVDEYRKHHLR
;
A
#
# COMPACT_ATOMS: atom_id res chain seq x y z
N SER A 1 -1.00 -9.85 -6.41
CA SER A 1 -2.12 -8.91 -6.58
C SER A 1 -1.57 -7.61 -7.13
N PHE A 2 -2.19 -7.08 -8.18
CA PHE A 2 -1.76 -5.86 -8.88
C PHE A 2 -2.93 -4.89 -8.86
N ILE A 3 -2.77 -3.72 -8.23
CA ILE A 3 -3.87 -2.77 -8.02
C ILE A 3 -3.49 -1.43 -8.66
N GLY A 4 -4.18 -0.97 -9.70
CA GLY A 4 -3.79 0.26 -10.39
C GLY A 4 -3.76 1.50 -9.47
N THR A 5 -2.76 2.36 -9.63
CA THR A 5 -2.64 3.66 -8.94
C THR A 5 -1.89 4.69 -9.81
N TRP A 6 -1.65 5.87 -9.25
CA TRP A 6 -0.84 6.93 -9.84
C TRP A 6 0.12 7.52 -8.79
N LYS A 7 1.18 8.21 -9.22
CA LYS A 7 2.16 8.83 -8.31
C LYS A 7 2.20 10.36 -8.34
N ASP A 8 1.58 10.97 -9.35
CA ASP A 8 1.45 12.43 -9.48
C ASP A 8 0.14 12.95 -8.84
N ASP A 9 -0.20 14.21 -9.13
CA ASP A 9 -1.32 14.90 -8.50
C ASP A 9 -2.69 14.46 -9.04
N ILE A 10 -3.70 14.43 -8.16
CA ILE A 10 -5.09 14.35 -8.59
C ILE A 10 -5.42 15.55 -9.48
N ARG A 11 -6.03 15.29 -10.63
CA ARG A 11 -6.48 16.35 -11.54
C ARG A 11 -7.82 16.90 -11.07
N ILE A 12 -7.91 18.22 -10.92
CA ILE A 12 -9.08 18.91 -10.39
C ILE A 12 -9.63 19.88 -11.45
N ASP A 13 -10.88 19.68 -11.83
CA ASP A 13 -11.67 20.66 -12.58
C ASP A 13 -12.50 21.49 -11.59
N GLN A 14 -12.09 22.74 -11.35
CA GLN A 14 -12.72 23.62 -10.37
C GLN A 14 -14.14 24.03 -10.77
N ASP A 15 -14.44 24.13 -12.06
CA ASP A 15 -15.79 24.47 -12.53
C ASP A 15 -16.74 23.29 -12.27
N ALA A 16 -16.26 22.07 -12.50
CA ALA A 16 -17.00 20.86 -12.14
C ALA A 16 -17.18 20.72 -10.62
N VAL A 17 -16.17 21.04 -9.80
CA VAL A 17 -16.31 21.07 -8.32
C VAL A 17 -17.45 22.00 -7.92
N ASN A 18 -17.47 23.24 -8.45
CA ASN A 18 -18.50 24.20 -8.09
C ASN A 18 -19.91 23.74 -8.49
N LYS A 19 -20.06 23.02 -9.61
CA LYS A 19 -21.35 22.40 -9.99
C LYS A 19 -21.82 21.34 -9.01
N TYR A 20 -20.91 20.55 -8.41
CA TYR A 20 -21.27 19.65 -7.31
C TYR A 20 -21.75 20.45 -6.09
N VAL A 21 -21.01 21.48 -5.66
CA VAL A 21 -21.36 22.32 -4.49
C VAL A 21 -22.69 23.04 -4.69
N GLU A 22 -22.97 23.52 -5.91
CA GLU A 22 -24.21 24.19 -6.29
C GLU A 22 -25.37 23.21 -6.52
N ASN A 23 -25.16 21.90 -6.30
CA ASN A 23 -26.15 20.84 -6.43
C ASN A 23 -26.78 20.77 -7.84
N ASP A 24 -25.98 21.01 -8.88
CA ASP A 24 -26.38 20.86 -10.28
C ASP A 24 -26.83 19.41 -10.54
N ALA A 25 -28.04 19.23 -11.10
CA ALA A 25 -28.62 17.92 -11.37
C ALA A 25 -27.77 17.05 -12.33
N GLY A 26 -26.93 17.67 -13.17
CA GLY A 26 -25.96 17.03 -14.03
C GLY A 26 -24.73 16.50 -13.30
N TYR A 27 -24.48 16.90 -12.06
CA TYR A 27 -23.33 16.51 -11.25
C TYR A 27 -23.78 15.80 -9.96
N PRO A 28 -24.48 14.65 -10.06
CA PRO A 28 -24.87 13.91 -8.87
C PRO A 28 -23.64 13.31 -8.18
N ALA A 29 -23.59 13.48 -6.86
CA ALA A 29 -22.59 12.82 -6.02
C ALA A 29 -22.61 11.30 -6.25
N ASN A 30 -21.41 10.71 -6.24
CA ASN A 30 -21.17 9.30 -6.50
C ASN A 30 -21.84 8.78 -7.79
N ALA A 31 -21.88 9.62 -8.82
CA ALA A 31 -22.59 9.36 -10.09
C ALA A 31 -24.08 8.97 -9.91
N GLY A 32 -24.70 9.37 -8.79
CA GLY A 32 -26.09 9.03 -8.48
C GLY A 32 -26.29 7.64 -7.87
N ALA A 33 -25.23 6.96 -7.41
CA ALA A 33 -25.30 5.61 -6.84
C ALA A 33 -26.29 5.47 -5.67
N PHE A 34 -26.57 6.55 -4.95
CA PHE A 34 -27.49 6.55 -3.79
C PHE A 34 -28.91 7.01 -4.13
N ARG A 35 -29.21 7.37 -5.40
CA ARG A 35 -30.56 7.77 -5.81
C ARG A 35 -31.56 6.64 -5.55
N GLY A 36 -32.65 6.95 -4.85
CA GLY A 36 -33.72 6.00 -4.54
C GLY A 36 -33.47 5.11 -3.31
N SER A 37 -32.29 5.17 -2.68
CA SER A 37 -32.03 4.42 -1.43
C SER A 37 -32.78 5.01 -0.23
N ARG A 38 -32.68 6.33 -0.07
CA ARG A 38 -33.45 7.21 0.81
C ARG A 38 -33.16 8.66 0.41
N ASP A 39 -33.86 9.61 1.01
CA ASP A 39 -33.49 11.02 0.90
C ASP A 39 -32.28 11.31 1.83
N TRP A 40 -31.13 11.61 1.22
CA TRP A 40 -29.90 11.98 1.92
C TRP A 40 -29.75 13.50 2.07
N GLY A 41 -30.67 14.29 1.51
CA GLY A 41 -30.54 15.74 1.38
C GLY A 41 -29.64 16.16 0.21
N PRO A 42 -29.43 17.48 0.03
CA PRO A 42 -28.49 18.01 -0.95
C PRO A 42 -27.05 17.61 -0.60
N PHE A 43 -26.21 17.50 -1.63
CA PHE A 43 -24.78 17.23 -1.48
C PHE A 43 -24.10 18.29 -0.63
N ASP A 44 -23.30 17.83 0.34
CA ASP A 44 -22.50 18.65 1.23
C ASP A 44 -21.01 18.25 1.10
N LEU A 45 -20.22 19.10 0.43
CA LEU A 45 -18.79 18.85 0.17
C LEU A 45 -17.99 18.60 1.45
N GLU A 46 -18.30 19.33 2.52
CA GLU A 46 -17.62 19.18 3.80
C GLU A 46 -17.92 17.82 4.39
N LYS A 47 -19.20 17.45 4.51
CA LYS A 47 -19.62 16.18 5.16
C LYS A 47 -19.32 14.95 4.34
N GLU A 48 -19.40 15.02 3.01
CA GLU A 48 -19.33 13.84 2.15
C GLU A 48 -17.95 13.63 1.51
N VAL A 49 -17.07 14.64 1.53
CA VAL A 49 -15.73 14.54 0.94
C VAL A 49 -14.64 14.94 1.93
N LEU A 50 -14.61 16.19 2.39
CA LEU A 50 -13.48 16.72 3.18
C LEU A 50 -13.35 16.02 4.54
N SER A 51 -14.47 15.97 5.27
CA SER A 51 -14.56 15.30 6.57
C SER A 51 -14.45 13.77 6.48
N LEU A 52 -14.56 13.17 5.29
CA LEU A 52 -14.38 11.72 5.08
C LEU A 52 -13.03 11.33 4.48
N CYS A 53 -12.23 12.30 4.02
CA CYS A 53 -10.85 12.03 3.60
C CYS A 53 -10.08 11.39 4.78
N PRO A 54 -9.45 10.21 4.60
CA PRO A 54 -8.80 9.50 5.70
C PRO A 54 -7.60 10.26 6.28
N THR A 55 -6.89 11.03 5.44
CA THR A 55 -5.71 11.80 5.85
C THR A 55 -5.99 13.29 6.09
N LYS A 56 -7.24 13.74 5.89
CA LYS A 56 -7.64 15.16 5.99
C LYS A 56 -6.77 16.10 5.15
N CYS A 57 -6.26 15.62 4.01
CA CYS A 57 -5.38 16.38 3.12
C CYS A 57 -6.12 17.32 2.15
N MET A 58 -7.41 17.60 2.36
CA MET A 58 -8.23 18.38 1.44
C MET A 58 -8.75 19.66 2.10
N MET A 59 -8.86 20.74 1.33
CA MET A 59 -9.42 22.02 1.78
C MET A 59 -10.27 22.63 0.67
N PHE A 60 -11.41 23.22 1.03
CA PHE A 60 -12.18 24.06 0.11
C PHE A 60 -12.20 25.50 0.61
N LYS A 61 -11.75 26.43 -0.24
CA LYS A 61 -11.71 27.87 0.08
C LYS A 61 -11.90 28.69 -1.19
N ASP A 62 -12.64 29.79 -1.10
CA ASP A 62 -12.84 30.75 -2.20
C ASP A 62 -13.30 30.07 -3.51
N LYS A 63 -14.28 29.15 -3.40
CA LYS A 63 -14.81 28.34 -4.51
C LYS A 63 -13.77 27.45 -5.22
N LYS A 64 -12.69 27.09 -4.53
CA LYS A 64 -11.63 26.21 -5.03
C LYS A 64 -11.34 25.08 -4.07
N LEU A 65 -11.21 23.88 -4.62
CA LEU A 65 -10.76 22.70 -3.91
C LEU A 65 -9.25 22.53 -4.06
N PHE A 66 -8.57 22.32 -2.94
CA PHE A 66 -7.15 22.03 -2.84
C PHE A 66 -6.97 20.63 -2.25
N ILE A 67 -5.98 19.90 -2.76
CA ILE A 67 -5.58 18.58 -2.27
C ILE A 67 -4.07 18.60 -2.06
N ASP A 68 -3.63 18.30 -0.85
CA ASP A 68 -2.23 18.07 -0.50
C ASP A 68 -1.86 16.64 -0.89
N ASN A 69 -1.53 16.46 -2.19
CA ASN A 69 -1.25 15.15 -2.79
C ASN A 69 -0.12 14.36 -2.08
N PRO A 70 0.97 14.98 -1.59
CA PRO A 70 1.97 14.29 -0.76
C PRO A 70 1.38 13.55 0.46
N ASN A 71 0.29 14.06 1.05
CA ASN A 71 -0.42 13.45 2.17
C ASN A 71 -1.68 12.67 1.73
N CYS A 72 -1.88 12.43 0.43
CA CYS A 72 -2.97 11.62 -0.10
C CYS A 72 -2.56 10.14 -0.18
N THR A 73 -3.36 9.26 0.45
CA THR A 73 -3.17 7.80 0.38
C THR A 73 -3.86 7.14 -0.81
N ARG A 74 -4.44 7.94 -1.73
CA ARG A 74 -5.10 7.47 -2.97
C ARG A 74 -6.22 6.45 -2.73
N CYS A 75 -6.99 6.63 -1.65
CA CYS A 75 -8.10 5.75 -1.25
C CYS A 75 -9.33 5.76 -2.19
N MET A 76 -9.29 6.53 -3.29
CA MET A 76 -10.37 6.73 -4.27
C MET A 76 -11.63 7.46 -3.78
N HIS A 77 -11.86 7.66 -2.48
CA HIS A 77 -13.12 8.23 -1.95
C HIS A 77 -13.57 9.51 -2.68
N CYS A 78 -12.72 10.54 -2.73
CA CYS A 78 -13.08 11.83 -3.34
C CYS A 78 -13.35 11.71 -4.85
N ILE A 79 -12.58 10.89 -5.57
CA ILE A 79 -12.79 10.59 -7.00
C ILE A 79 -14.10 9.84 -7.21
N ASN A 80 -14.40 8.86 -6.34
CA ASN A 80 -15.65 8.10 -6.40
C ASN A 80 -16.86 9.02 -6.19
N VAL A 81 -16.79 9.96 -5.24
CA VAL A 81 -17.88 10.91 -4.95
C VAL A 81 -18.02 11.98 -6.05
N MET A 82 -16.91 12.52 -6.57
CA MET A 82 -16.95 13.60 -7.58
C MET A 82 -16.26 13.21 -8.90
N PRO A 83 -16.69 12.14 -9.60
CA PRO A 83 -15.96 11.57 -10.73
C PRO A 83 -15.95 12.48 -11.96
N ARG A 84 -16.83 13.48 -12.04
CA ARG A 84 -16.80 14.49 -13.11
C ARG A 84 -15.80 15.61 -12.85
N ALA A 85 -15.40 15.83 -11.60
CA ALA A 85 -14.51 16.93 -11.20
C ALA A 85 -13.09 16.46 -10.86
N LEU A 86 -12.97 15.26 -10.28
CA LEU A 86 -11.69 14.69 -9.84
C LEU A 86 -11.32 13.49 -10.70
N LYS A 87 -10.08 13.46 -11.17
CA LYS A 87 -9.53 12.34 -11.94
C LYS A 87 -8.20 11.89 -11.35
N ILE A 88 -7.87 10.62 -11.57
CA ILE A 88 -6.54 10.06 -11.28
C ILE A 88 -5.45 10.91 -11.93
N GLY A 89 -4.23 10.87 -11.40
CA GLY A 89 -3.05 11.45 -12.03
C GLY A 89 -2.73 10.81 -13.38
N LYS A 90 -1.71 11.33 -14.07
CA LYS A 90 -1.25 10.86 -15.38
C LYS A 90 -0.11 9.86 -15.29
N GLU A 91 0.68 9.89 -14.23
CA GLU A 91 1.80 8.99 -14.03
C GLU A 91 1.32 7.72 -13.32
N THR A 92 0.82 6.77 -14.13
CA THR A 92 0.16 5.55 -13.65
C THR A 92 1.10 4.36 -13.51
N GLY A 93 0.74 3.45 -12.62
CA GLY A 93 1.42 2.17 -12.39
C GLY A 93 0.58 1.31 -11.45
N CYS A 94 1.19 0.36 -10.74
CA CYS A 94 0.47 -0.40 -9.71
C CYS A 94 1.36 -0.70 -8.49
N PRO A 95 0.80 -0.77 -7.26
CA PRO A 95 1.44 -1.47 -6.18
C PRO A 95 1.25 -2.98 -6.35
N MET A 96 2.25 -3.75 -5.96
CA MET A 96 2.20 -5.21 -5.90
C MET A 96 2.00 -5.68 -4.47
N LEU A 97 0.99 -6.53 -4.25
CA LEU A 97 0.71 -7.15 -2.97
C LEU A 97 0.76 -8.68 -3.09
N ILE A 98 1.25 -9.35 -2.05
CA ILE A 98 1.55 -10.78 -2.03
C ILE A 98 0.97 -11.48 -0.81
N GLY A 99 0.75 -12.80 -0.91
CA GLY A 99 0.40 -13.67 0.23
C GLY A 99 -1.09 -13.93 0.44
N ALA A 100 -1.98 -13.31 -0.36
CA ALA A 100 -3.41 -13.49 -0.19
C ALA A 100 -3.86 -14.97 -0.36
N GLU A 101 -4.65 -15.46 0.59
CA GLU A 101 -5.17 -16.82 0.59
C GLU A 101 -6.44 -16.99 1.43
N ALA A 102 -7.13 -18.11 1.18
CA ALA A 102 -8.27 -18.57 1.97
C ALA A 102 -7.78 -19.21 3.30
N PRO A 103 -8.67 -19.52 4.27
CA PRO A 103 -8.26 -19.89 5.63
C PRO A 103 -7.33 -21.10 5.81
N THR A 104 -7.22 -22.01 4.85
CA THR A 104 -6.45 -23.25 5.02
C THR A 104 -5.01 -23.07 4.56
N LEU A 105 -3.98 -23.42 5.34
CA LEU A 105 -4.02 -24.05 6.69
C LEU A 105 -3.95 -23.02 7.82
N ASP A 106 -3.04 -22.05 7.70
CA ASP A 106 -2.60 -21.19 8.80
C ASP A 106 -3.39 -19.88 8.95
N GLY A 107 -4.59 -19.82 8.36
CA GLY A 107 -5.51 -18.69 8.47
C GLY A 107 -5.63 -17.89 7.18
N ALA A 108 -6.66 -17.03 7.12
CA ALA A 108 -6.92 -16.24 5.94
C ALA A 108 -5.97 -15.04 5.87
N GLN A 109 -5.43 -14.77 4.68
CA GLN A 109 -4.55 -13.63 4.45
C GLN A 109 -5.10 -12.76 3.31
N MET A 110 -4.96 -11.44 3.47
CA MET A 110 -5.03 -10.50 2.35
C MET A 110 -3.61 -10.23 1.82
N GLY A 111 -3.53 -9.58 0.66
CA GLY A 111 -2.22 -9.20 0.11
C GLY A 111 -1.51 -8.20 1.03
N THR A 112 -0.26 -8.48 1.38
CA THR A 112 0.66 -7.56 2.04
C THR A 112 1.44 -6.77 1.00
N LEU A 113 1.62 -5.46 1.21
CA LEU A 113 2.29 -4.58 0.25
C LEU A 113 3.78 -4.96 0.10
N LEU A 114 4.18 -5.37 -1.09
CA LEU A 114 5.56 -5.71 -1.44
C LEU A 114 6.25 -4.58 -2.20
N VAL A 115 5.65 -4.13 -3.31
CA VAL A 115 6.19 -3.01 -4.11
C VAL A 115 5.20 -1.86 -4.06
N PRO A 116 5.55 -0.70 -3.47
CA PRO A 116 4.63 0.45 -3.37
C PRO A 116 4.19 1.04 -4.71
N PHE A 117 5.06 0.97 -5.73
CA PHE A 117 4.75 1.41 -7.08
C PHE A 117 5.70 0.73 -8.06
N ILE A 118 5.14 0.11 -9.09
CA ILE A 118 5.86 -0.47 -10.21
C ILE A 118 5.26 0.03 -11.53
N GLU A 119 6.13 0.21 -12.51
CA GLU A 119 5.70 0.52 -13.88
C GLU A 119 4.97 -0.67 -14.48
N VAL A 120 3.91 -0.40 -15.23
CA VAL A 120 3.16 -1.41 -15.98
C VAL A 120 3.23 -1.00 -17.44
N ASN A 121 4.11 -1.66 -18.18
CA ASN A 121 4.39 -1.34 -19.57
C ASN A 121 4.19 -2.59 -20.44
N PRO A 122 3.15 -2.65 -21.27
CA PRO A 122 2.94 -3.77 -22.17
C PRO A 122 3.94 -3.83 -23.33
N ASP A 123 4.61 -2.72 -23.66
CA ASP A 123 5.51 -2.64 -24.81
C ASP A 123 6.86 -3.35 -24.56
N ASN A 124 7.24 -3.57 -23.30
CA ASN A 124 8.39 -4.39 -22.90
C ASN A 124 7.99 -5.68 -22.18
N ASP A 125 6.80 -6.21 -22.46
CA ASP A 125 6.28 -7.45 -21.86
C ASP A 125 6.27 -7.44 -20.32
N TYR A 126 6.00 -6.27 -19.74
CA TYR A 126 5.92 -6.06 -18.28
C TYR A 126 7.21 -6.45 -17.53
N GLU A 127 8.38 -6.28 -18.14
CA GLU A 127 9.71 -6.60 -17.58
C GLU A 127 9.85 -6.28 -16.09
N ALA A 128 9.54 -5.04 -15.67
CA ALA A 128 9.65 -4.63 -14.27
C ALA A 128 8.80 -5.50 -13.31
N VAL A 129 7.61 -5.93 -13.75
CA VAL A 129 6.74 -6.82 -12.98
C VAL A 129 7.31 -8.24 -12.95
N VAL A 130 7.81 -8.73 -14.08
CA VAL A 130 8.40 -10.08 -14.21
C VAL A 130 9.64 -10.20 -13.33
N ASP A 131 10.51 -9.18 -13.31
CA ASP A 131 11.71 -9.09 -12.47
C ASP A 131 11.43 -9.25 -10.97
N VAL A 132 10.19 -8.95 -10.53
CA VAL A 132 9.76 -9.19 -9.15
C VAL A 132 9.13 -10.57 -8.98
N ILE A 133 8.42 -11.09 -9.99
CA ILE A 133 7.73 -12.39 -9.91
C ILE A 133 8.72 -13.56 -9.93
N GLU A 134 9.70 -13.54 -10.83
CA GLU A 134 10.59 -14.70 -11.04
C GLU A 134 11.40 -15.06 -9.80
N PRO A 135 12.06 -14.12 -9.09
CA PRO A 135 12.79 -14.46 -7.86
C PRO A 135 11.88 -14.98 -6.74
N ILE A 136 10.61 -14.55 -6.71
CA ILE A 136 9.62 -15.06 -5.75
C ILE A 136 9.26 -16.50 -6.08
N TRP A 137 9.10 -16.84 -7.36
CA TRP A 137 8.86 -18.20 -7.80
C TRP A 137 10.06 -19.09 -7.54
N ASP A 138 11.27 -18.69 -7.90
CA ASP A 138 12.48 -19.47 -7.65
C ASP A 138 12.63 -19.79 -6.16
N TRP A 139 12.45 -18.78 -5.30
CA TRP A 139 12.46 -18.97 -3.85
C TRP A 139 11.32 -19.88 -3.36
N TRP A 140 10.08 -19.64 -3.76
CA TRP A 140 8.94 -20.44 -3.30
C TRP A 140 8.96 -21.87 -3.82
N MET A 141 9.50 -22.12 -5.01
CA MET A 141 9.61 -23.45 -5.61
C MET A 141 10.67 -24.30 -4.91
N GLU A 142 11.75 -23.68 -4.41
CA GLU A 142 12.81 -24.38 -3.68
C GLU A 142 12.47 -24.53 -2.17
N GLU A 143 12.02 -23.46 -1.53
CA GLU A 143 11.83 -23.41 -0.07
C GLU A 143 10.41 -23.75 0.39
N GLY A 144 9.45 -23.76 -0.53
CA GLY A 144 8.05 -24.08 -0.26
C GLY A 144 7.87 -25.53 0.14
N LYS A 145 7.20 -25.76 1.28
CA LYS A 145 6.80 -27.11 1.68
C LYS A 145 5.68 -27.63 0.77
N ASN A 146 5.47 -28.95 0.80
CA ASN A 146 4.36 -29.58 0.08
C ASN A 146 3.02 -28.91 0.45
N ARG A 147 2.36 -28.33 -0.57
CA ARG A 147 1.07 -27.61 -0.47
C ARG A 147 1.10 -26.32 0.36
N GLU A 148 2.27 -25.78 0.67
CA GLU A 148 2.41 -24.50 1.37
C GLU A 148 2.27 -23.35 0.37
N ARG A 149 1.40 -22.40 0.68
CA ARG A 149 1.20 -21.20 -0.15
C ARG A 149 2.30 -20.18 0.13
N VAL A 150 2.52 -19.26 -0.81
CA VAL A 150 3.54 -18.22 -0.65
C VAL A 150 3.29 -17.34 0.58
N GLY A 151 2.03 -17.11 0.97
CA GLY A 151 1.69 -16.38 2.21
C GLY A 151 2.17 -17.11 3.46
N GLU A 152 1.98 -18.42 3.53
CA GLU A 152 2.46 -19.29 4.61
C GLU A 152 4.00 -19.36 4.64
N LEU A 153 4.65 -19.45 3.48
CA LEU A 153 6.12 -19.39 3.38
C LEU A 153 6.66 -18.06 3.95
N ILE A 154 6.03 -16.93 3.61
CA ILE A 154 6.40 -15.61 4.14
C ILE A 154 6.22 -15.55 5.66
N MET A 155 5.16 -16.13 6.21
CA MET A 155 4.97 -16.20 7.67
C MET A 155 6.06 -17.04 8.34
N ARG A 156 6.45 -18.15 7.71
CA ARG A 156 7.45 -19.09 8.26
C ARG A 156 8.88 -18.56 8.19
N GLN A 157 9.29 -18.01 7.05
CA GLN A 157 10.66 -17.56 6.83
C GLN A 157 10.85 -16.04 7.06
N GLY A 158 9.77 -15.31 7.27
CA GLY A 158 9.79 -13.87 7.50
C GLY A 158 9.78 -13.05 6.20
N PHE A 159 9.21 -11.85 6.29
CA PHE A 159 9.12 -10.91 5.18
C PHE A 159 10.50 -10.39 4.73
N GLN A 160 11.48 -10.39 5.63
CA GLN A 160 12.87 -10.00 5.34
C GLN A 160 13.49 -10.92 4.29
N THR A 161 13.27 -12.23 4.39
CA THR A 161 13.77 -13.22 3.41
C THR A 161 13.20 -12.93 2.03
N LEU A 162 11.90 -12.62 1.94
CA LEU A 162 11.26 -12.20 0.69
C LEU A 162 11.92 -10.95 0.09
N LEU A 163 12.26 -9.96 0.92
CA LEU A 163 12.95 -8.74 0.46
C LEU A 163 14.36 -9.04 -0.04
N GLU A 164 15.08 -9.95 0.60
CA GLU A 164 16.42 -10.36 0.21
C GLU A 164 16.43 -11.06 -1.15
N VAL A 165 15.55 -12.05 -1.37
CA VAL A 165 15.49 -12.80 -2.65
C VAL A 165 15.01 -11.92 -3.81
N THR A 166 14.19 -10.90 -3.54
CA THR A 166 13.74 -9.95 -4.56
C THR A 166 14.67 -8.74 -4.73
N GLY A 167 15.71 -8.62 -3.91
CA GLY A 167 16.60 -7.45 -3.91
C GLY A 167 15.93 -6.13 -3.53
N LEU A 168 14.72 -6.18 -2.93
CA LEU A 168 13.96 -5.01 -2.54
C LEU A 168 14.43 -4.45 -1.20
N LYS A 169 14.53 -3.12 -1.09
CA LYS A 169 14.84 -2.48 0.18
C LYS A 169 13.61 -2.44 1.08
N ALA A 170 13.80 -2.70 2.37
CA ALA A 170 12.75 -2.50 3.37
C ALA A 170 12.32 -1.02 3.42
N LEU A 171 11.00 -0.78 3.37
CA LEU A 171 10.39 0.54 3.35
C LEU A 171 9.32 0.65 4.45
N PRO A 172 9.13 1.82 5.09
CA PRO A 172 8.05 2.02 6.06
C PRO A 172 6.66 1.66 5.52
N GLN A 173 6.44 1.83 4.22
CA GLN A 173 5.19 1.53 3.52
C GLN A 173 4.82 0.03 3.59
N MET A 174 5.81 -0.87 3.75
CA MET A 174 5.58 -2.32 3.79
C MET A 174 4.95 -2.79 5.11
N VAL A 175 4.89 -1.94 6.13
CA VAL A 175 4.30 -2.28 7.44
C VAL A 175 3.18 -1.33 7.80
N HIS A 176 2.14 -1.85 8.47
CA HIS A 176 1.11 -1.00 9.05
C HIS A 176 1.59 -0.31 10.33
N TYR A 177 2.38 -1.03 11.14
CA TYR A 177 3.08 -0.52 12.32
C TYR A 177 4.37 -1.34 12.54
N PRO A 178 5.43 -0.75 13.12
CA PRO A 178 6.63 -1.50 13.49
C PRO A 178 6.35 -2.57 14.52
N ARG A 179 7.20 -3.60 14.59
CA ARG A 179 7.11 -4.64 15.63
C ARG A 179 7.11 -4.05 17.03
N THR A 180 6.31 -4.62 17.93
CA THR A 180 6.22 -4.21 19.34
C THR A 180 6.99 -5.13 20.28
N ASN A 181 7.46 -6.28 19.80
CA ASN A 181 8.27 -7.21 20.57
C ASN A 181 9.77 -7.03 20.24
N PRO A 182 10.68 -7.17 21.22
CA PRO A 182 12.10 -6.83 21.07
C PRO A 182 12.96 -7.97 20.51
N TYR A 183 12.38 -9.05 19.96
CA TYR A 183 13.13 -10.22 19.45
C TYR A 183 13.75 -9.97 18.07
N ILE A 184 14.63 -8.98 17.99
CA ILE A 184 15.27 -8.53 16.75
C ILE A 184 16.45 -9.46 16.42
N SER A 185 16.37 -10.12 15.27
CA SER A 185 17.50 -10.84 14.68
C SER A 185 18.43 -9.83 14.01
N TRP A 186 19.73 -10.04 14.18
CA TRP A 186 20.80 -9.37 13.44
C TRP A 186 21.53 -10.40 12.62
N LYS A 187 22.12 -10.00 11.49
CA LYS A 187 23.10 -10.85 10.81
C LYS A 187 24.45 -10.71 11.50
N GLU A 188 25.25 -11.77 11.47
CA GLU A 188 26.55 -11.78 12.17
C GLU A 188 27.49 -10.69 11.66
N ASP A 189 27.47 -10.41 10.36
CA ASP A 189 28.27 -9.39 9.69
C ASP A 189 27.82 -7.95 10.02
N GLU A 190 26.64 -7.77 10.61
CA GLU A 190 26.15 -6.47 11.09
C GLU A 190 26.56 -6.17 12.55
N VAL A 191 27.09 -7.17 13.27
CA VAL A 191 27.46 -7.04 14.69
C VAL A 191 28.99 -6.99 14.82
N GLU A 192 29.49 -5.87 15.34
CA GLU A 192 30.94 -5.70 15.59
C GLU A 192 31.47 -6.83 16.49
N GLY A 193 32.47 -7.57 15.96
CA GLY A 193 33.09 -8.71 16.65
C GLY A 193 32.49 -10.08 16.32
N GLY A 194 31.38 -10.16 15.59
CA GLY A 194 30.75 -11.43 15.22
C GLY A 194 30.20 -12.21 16.42
N TRP A 195 29.94 -13.51 16.24
CA TRP A 195 29.37 -14.37 17.28
C TRP A 195 30.34 -15.37 17.89
N GLU A 196 31.51 -15.59 17.28
CA GLU A 196 32.59 -16.37 17.87
C GLU A 196 33.11 -15.70 19.14
N ARG A 197 32.76 -16.27 20.30
CA ARG A 197 33.08 -15.72 21.62
C ARG A 197 33.67 -16.79 22.52
N ASP A 198 34.72 -16.43 23.25
CA ASP A 198 35.35 -17.27 24.26
C ASP A 198 34.83 -16.90 25.66
N VAL A 199 34.34 -17.91 26.38
CA VAL A 199 33.87 -17.75 27.77
C VAL A 199 35.04 -17.41 28.71
N ASP A 200 36.24 -17.90 28.43
CA ASP A 200 37.40 -17.66 29.29
C ASP A 200 37.86 -16.19 29.19
N GLU A 201 37.81 -15.59 28.01
CA GLU A 201 38.06 -14.15 27.81
C GLU A 201 37.04 -13.29 28.59
N TYR A 202 35.75 -13.64 28.52
CA TYR A 202 34.72 -12.93 29.28
C TYR A 202 34.98 -12.96 30.80
N ARG A 203 35.49 -14.10 31.32
CA ARG A 203 35.73 -14.30 32.75
C ARG A 203 36.93 -13.57 33.32
N LYS A 204 37.87 -13.09 32.48
CA LYS A 204 38.95 -12.19 32.94
C LYS A 204 38.42 -10.87 33.50
N HIS A 205 37.24 -10.44 33.04
CA HIS A 205 36.60 -9.19 33.43
C HIS A 205 35.38 -9.36 34.34
N HIS A 206 34.82 -10.58 34.42
CA HIS A 206 33.57 -10.86 35.15
C HIS A 206 33.70 -12.10 36.04
N LEU A 207 33.93 -11.88 37.34
CA LEU A 207 33.94 -12.93 38.36
C LEU A 207 32.60 -13.70 38.35
N ARG A 208 32.66 -14.98 38.73
CA ARG A 208 31.51 -15.90 38.70
C ARG A 208 30.64 -15.78 39.94
#